data_AF-J9DL96-F1
#
_entry.id   AF-J9DL96-F1
#
_cell.length_a   1.000
_cell.length_b   1.000
_cell.length_c   1.000
_cell.angle_alpha   90.00
_cell.angle_beta   90.00
_cell.angle_gamma   90.00
#
_symmetry.space_group_name_H-M   'P 1'
#
loop_
_entity.id
_entity.type
_entity.pdbx_description
1 polymer ?
#
loop_
_entity_poly.entity_id
_entity_poly.type
_entity_poly.pdbx_seq_one_letter_code
_entity_poly.pdbx_strand_id
1 'polypeptide(L)' 'MIRSGKIKLDKLTLAHYKLDEAVEAFKYAQKGEVIKVFIDCGS' A
#
# COMPACT_ATOMS: atom_id res chain seq x y z
N MET A 1 -6.13 -17.22 7.55
CA MET A 1 -5.88 -16.16 8.55
C MET A 1 -6.34 -14.79 8.09
N ILE A 2 -5.88 -14.30 6.93
CA ILE A 2 -6.34 -13.02 6.34
C ILE A 2 -7.82 -13.11 5.91
N ARG A 3 -8.18 -14.08 5.05
CA ARG A 3 -9.58 -14.30 4.62
C ARG A 3 -10.54 -14.58 5.78
N SER A 4 -10.03 -15.20 6.85
CA SER A 4 -10.81 -15.48 8.06
C SER A 4 -10.89 -14.28 9.02
N GLY A 5 -10.35 -13.12 8.66
CA GLY A 5 -10.36 -11.90 9.48
C GLY A 5 -9.47 -11.93 10.74
N LYS A 6 -8.75 -13.03 10.98
CA LYS A 6 -7.86 -13.20 12.15
C LYS A 6 -6.65 -12.27 12.10
N ILE A 7 -6.25 -11.84 10.90
CA ILE A 7 -5.24 -10.81 10.68
C ILE A 7 -5.91 -9.70 9.88
N LYS A 8 -5.88 -8.48 10.41
CA LYS A 8 -6.34 -7.27 9.70
C LYS A 8 -5.13 -6.58 9.06
N LEU A 9 -5.28 -6.20 7.79
CA LEU A 9 -4.24 -5.53 6.98
C LEU A 9 -4.55 -4.05 6.73
N ASP A 10 -5.69 -3.58 7.25
CA ASP A 10 -6.26 -2.24 7.08
C ASP A 10 -5.36 -1.10 7.57
N LYS A 11 -4.36 -1.39 8.42
CA LYS A 11 -3.39 -0.42 8.93
C LYS A 11 -1.99 -0.51 8.31
N LEU A 12 -1.79 -1.37 7.33
CA LEU A 12 -0.46 -1.51 6.68
C LEU A 12 -0.11 -0.33 5.78
N THR A 13 -1.13 0.32 5.24
CA THR A 13 -0.96 1.53 4.44
C THR A 13 -2.13 2.47 4.64
N LEU A 14 -1.85 3.76 4.49
CA LEU A 14 -2.84 4.80 4.28
C LEU A 14 -2.77 5.35 2.85
N ALA A 15 -1.85 4.84 2.04
CA ALA A 15 -1.50 5.40 0.74
C ALA A 15 -1.87 4.43 -0.38
N HIS A 16 -2.82 4.85 -1.20
CA HIS A 16 -3.29 4.15 -2.39
C HIS A 16 -2.80 4.90 -3.61
N TYR A 17 -2.02 4.23 -4.45
CA TYR A 17 -1.45 4.80 -5.68
C TYR A 17 -1.93 4.03 -6.90
N LYS A 18 -2.07 4.71 -8.02
CA LYS A 18 -2.24 4.07 -9.32
C LYS A 18 -0.89 3.68 -9.92
N LEU A 19 -0.92 2.86 -10.96
CA LEU A 19 0.28 2.38 -11.64
C LEU A 19 1.15 3.51 -12.21
N ASP A 20 0.55 4.55 -12.75
CA ASP A 20 1.25 5.74 -13.26
C ASP A 20 1.96 6.54 -12.15
N GLU A 21 1.54 6.36 -10.90
CA GLU A 21 2.13 7.00 -9.71
C GLU A 21 3.18 6.11 -9.01
N ALA A 22 3.53 4.94 -9.57
CA ALA A 22 4.40 3.95 -8.93
C ALA A 22 5.75 4.53 -8.46
N VAL A 23 6.35 5.42 -9.25
CA VAL A 23 7.63 6.06 -8.89
C VAL A 23 7.49 6.92 -7.63
N GLU A 24 6.39 7.67 -7.50
CA GLU A 24 6.11 8.48 -6.32
C GLU A 24 5.73 7.60 -5.12
N ALA A 25 5.01 6.51 -5.34
CA ALA A 25 4.71 5.51 -4.32
C ALA A 25 5.99 4.93 -3.69
N PHE A 26 7.00 4.61 -4.51
CA PHE A 26 8.28 4.10 -4.02
C PHE A 26 9.12 5.14 -3.27
N LYS A 27 9.05 6.41 -3.67
CA LYS A 27 9.68 7.51 -2.92
C LYS A 27 8.99 7.71 -1.57
N TYR A 28 7.66 7.65 -1.54
CA TYR A 28 6.87 7.78 -0.32
C TYR A 28 7.16 6.64 0.68
N ALA A 29 7.27 5.40 0.19
CA ALA A 29 7.62 4.24 1.02
C ALA A 29 8.97 4.40 1.76
N GLN A 30 9.92 5.16 1.20
CA GLN A 30 11.23 5.41 1.82
C GLN A 30 11.18 6.42 2.98
N LYS A 31 10.09 7.19 3.12
CA LYS A 31 9.94 8.16 4.22
C LYS A 31 9.64 7.51 5.58
N GLY A 32 9.27 6.22 5.58
CA GLY A 32 8.95 5.47 6.81
C GLY A 32 7.60 5.83 7.45
N GLU A 33 6.80 6.68 6.80
CA GLU A 33 5.46 7.06 7.27
C GLU A 33 4.44 5.91 7.13
N VAL A 34 4.72 4.94 6.26
CA VAL A 34 3.89 3.74 6.03
C VAL A 34 4.75 2.49 6.05
N ILE A 35 4.16 1.37 6.49
CA ILE A 35 4.83 0.06 6.51
C ILE A 35 4.88 -0.54 5.08
N LYS A 36 3.85 -0.27 4.28
CA LYS A 36 3.71 -0.77 2.90
C LYS A 36 2.97 0.27 2.05
N VAL A 37 3.20 0.27 0.75
CA VAL A 37 2.37 0.97 -0.24
C VAL A 37 1.68 -0.08 -1.13
N PHE A 38 0.43 0.17 -1.51
CA PHE A 38 -0.29 -0.64 -2.50
C PHE A 38 -0.44 0.16 -3.79
N ILE A 39 -0.13 -0.50 -4.91
CA ILE A 39 -0.29 0.04 -6.25
C ILE A 39 -1.46 -0.68 -6.91
N ASP A 40 -2.45 0.09 -7.34
CA ASP A 40 -3.56 -0.39 -8.15
C ASP A 40 -3.09 -0.48 -9.61
N CYS A 41 -3.08 -1.71 -10.12
CA CYS A 41 -2.73 -2.03 -11.50
C CYS A 41 -3.98 -2.23 -12.39
N GLY A 42 -5.17 -1.87 -11.90
CA GLY A 42 -6.40 -1.90 -12.67
C GLY A 42 -6.31 -1.01 -13.92
N SER A 43 -6.82 -1.54 -15.03
CA SER A 43 -7.02 -0.84 -16.30
C SER A 43 -8.15 0.18 -16.24
#